data_AF-A0A7W1A7S1-F1
#
_entry.id   AF-A0A7W1A7S1-F1
#
_cell.length_a   1.000
_cell.length_b   1.000
_cell.length_c   1.000
_cell.angle_alpha   90.00
_cell.angle_beta   90.00
_cell.angle_gamma   90.00
#
_symmetry.space_group_name_H-M   'P 1'
#
loop_
_entity.id
_entity.type
_entity.pdbx_description
1 polymer ?
#
loop_
_entity_poly.entity_id
_entity_poly.type
_entity_poly.pdbx_seq_one_letter_code
_entity_poly.pdbx_strand_id
1 'polypeptide(L)'
;SHVDPARYAIPQIRFLTLAHPHNLLLDLWLQLGALGLIVVVTLLLLTTRHLWRARRSPVALAALAMLVDLLVHGMLDQTLLGGDLFYLWWVLVLLGLSATDYAKECI
;
A
#
# COMPACT_ATOMS: atom_id res chain seq x y z
N SER A 1 -17.37 -12.68 -37.10
CA SER A 1 -17.76 -11.30 -36.75
C SER A 1 -17.38 -11.02 -35.30
N HIS A 2 -16.15 -10.55 -35.06
CA HIS A 2 -15.77 -10.00 -33.75
C HIS A 2 -16.36 -8.60 -33.66
N VAL A 3 -17.38 -8.44 -32.82
CA VAL A 3 -17.94 -7.14 -32.49
C VAL A 3 -17.05 -6.57 -31.40
N ASP A 4 -16.24 -5.56 -31.70
CA ASP A 4 -15.50 -4.80 -30.69
C ASP A 4 -16.51 -4.04 -29.82
N PRO A 5 -16.70 -4.42 -28.54
CA PRO A 5 -17.65 -3.76 -27.66
C PRO A 5 -17.26 -2.29 -27.40
N ALA A 6 -16.00 -1.93 -27.64
CA ALA A 6 -15.48 -0.56 -27.55
C ALA A 6 -16.12 0.41 -28.55
N ARG A 7 -16.68 -0.08 -29.67
CA ARG A 7 -17.27 0.77 -30.72
C ARG A 7 -18.70 1.22 -30.43
N TYR A 8 -19.40 0.53 -29.52
CA TYR A 8 -20.79 0.78 -29.13
C TYR A 8 -20.98 1.02 -27.62
N ALA A 9 -19.88 1.10 -26.86
CA ALA A 9 -19.93 1.46 -25.45
C ALA A 9 -20.45 2.90 -25.32
N ILE A 10 -21.55 3.02 -24.59
CA ILE A 10 -22.25 4.27 -24.31
C ILE A 10 -21.26 5.26 -23.67
N PRO A 11 -21.11 6.52 -24.15
CA PRO A 11 -20.08 7.45 -23.67
C PRO A 11 -20.13 7.72 -22.16
N GLN A 12 -21.29 7.55 -21.52
CA GLN A 12 -21.47 7.67 -20.07
C GLN A 12 -20.78 6.57 -19.23
N ILE A 13 -20.46 5.39 -19.79
CA ILE A 13 -19.76 4.33 -19.04
C ILE A 13 -18.27 4.68 -18.88
N ARG A 14 -17.72 5.47 -19.79
CA ARG A 14 -16.31 5.90 -19.75
C ARG A 14 -16.00 6.74 -18.51
N PHE A 15 -16.99 7.43 -17.94
CA PHE A 15 -16.85 8.17 -16.69
C PHE A 15 -17.03 7.31 -15.43
N LEU A 16 -17.71 6.15 -15.52
CA LEU A 16 -17.80 5.20 -14.41
C LEU A 16 -16.44 4.53 -14.13
N THR A 17 -15.63 4.34 -15.18
CA THR A 17 -14.27 3.81 -15.03
C THR A 17 -13.24 4.84 -14.56
N LEU A 18 -13.58 6.14 -14.61
CA LEU A 18 -12.72 7.23 -14.11
C LEU A 18 -12.85 7.46 -12.61
N ALA A 19 -13.77 6.76 -11.94
CA ALA A 19 -14.01 6.88 -10.52
C ALA A 19 -13.42 5.69 -9.73
N HIS A 20 -12.29 5.12 -10.17
CA HIS A 20 -11.42 4.49 -9.18
C HIS A 20 -10.89 5.62 -8.32
N PRO A 21 -11.24 5.68 -7.01
CA PRO A 21 -10.66 6.69 -6.16
C PRO A 21 -9.15 6.43 -6.12
N HIS A 22 -8.39 7.24 -6.87
CA HIS A 22 -6.91 7.35 -6.80
C HIS A 22 -6.47 7.97 -5.46
N ASN A 23 -7.21 7.70 -4.39
CA ASN A 23 -6.97 8.23 -3.08
C ASN A 23 -7.01 7.08 -2.09
N LEU A 24 -5.81 6.53 -1.88
CA LEU A 24 -5.50 5.49 -0.90
C LEU A 24 -6.24 5.71 0.44
N LEU A 25 -6.30 6.95 0.92
CA LEU A 25 -6.94 7.29 2.20
C LEU A 25 -8.45 7.06 2.15
N LEU A 26 -9.10 7.48 1.07
CA LEU A 26 -10.53 7.31 0.88
C LEU A 26 -10.88 5.84 0.68
N ASP A 27 -10.03 5.11 -0.04
CA ASP A 27 -10.17 3.68 -0.27
C ASP A 27 -10.09 2.87 1.03
N LEU A 28 -9.07 3.13 1.86
CA LEU A 28 -8.92 2.51 3.17
C LEU A 28 -10.08 2.83 4.12
N TRP A 29 -10.58 4.07 4.10
CA TRP A 29 -11.75 4.45 4.88
C TRP A 29 -12.99 3.69 4.40
N LEU A 30 -13.30 3.70 3.10
CA LEU A 30 -14.50 3.05 2.58
C LEU A 30 -14.50 1.53 2.80
N GLN A 31 -13.33 0.88 2.72
CA GLN A 31 -13.23 -0.58 2.87
C GLN A 31 -13.22 -1.06 4.34
N LEU A 32 -12.56 -0.35 5.27
CA LEU A 32 -12.41 -0.82 6.66
C LEU A 32 -13.07 0.08 7.71
N GLY A 33 -13.59 1.24 7.29
CA GLY A 33 -14.07 2.28 8.20
C GLY A 33 -12.93 3.01 8.92
N ALA A 34 -13.32 3.89 9.86
CA ALA A 34 -12.38 4.70 10.62
C ALA A 34 -11.41 3.87 11.49
N LEU A 35 -11.88 2.73 12.02
CA LEU A 35 -11.04 1.85 12.84
C LEU A 35 -9.91 1.21 12.03
N GLY A 36 -10.21 0.68 10.84
CA GLY A 36 -9.17 0.10 10.00
C GLY A 36 -8.17 1.14 9.53
N LEU A 37 -8.62 2.37 9.26
CA LEU A 37 -7.71 3.47 8.93
C LEU A 37 -6.71 3.73 10.07
N ILE A 38 -7.18 3.76 11.33
CA ILE A 38 -6.30 3.92 12.50
C ILE A 38 -5.28 2.78 12.58
N VAL A 39 -5.71 1.54 12.35
CA VAL A 39 -4.82 0.37 12.38
C VAL A 39 -3.74 0.46 11.29
N VAL A 40 -4.13 0.77 10.05
CA VAL A 40 -3.19 0.87 8.92
C VAL A 40 -2.20 2.01 9.13
N VAL A 41 -2.66 3.19 9.58
CA VAL A 41 -1.76 4.32 9.90
C VAL A 41 -0.81 3.96 11.05
N THR A 42 -1.30 3.28 12.09
CA THR A 42 -0.46 2.87 13.21
C THR A 42 0.62 1.88 12.77
N LEU A 43 0.25 0.86 11.98
CA LEU A 43 1.20 -0.09 11.41
C LEU A 43 2.22 0.61 10.52
N LEU A 44 1.79 1.52 9.63
CA LEU A 44 2.69 2.27 8.76
C LEU A 44 3.73 3.05 9.57
N LEU A 45 3.30 3.75 10.62
CA LEU A 45 4.18 4.53 11.49
C LEU A 45 5.17 3.64 12.25
N LEU A 46 4.71 2.51 12.80
CA LEU A 46 5.58 1.57 13.52
C LEU A 46 6.60 0.94 12.57
N THR A 47 6.16 0.37 11.46
CA THR A 47 7.03 -0.24 10.44
C THR A 47 8.08 0.75 9.95
N THR A 48 7.68 1.98 9.61
CA THR A 48 8.61 3.03 9.18
C THR A 48 9.62 3.37 10.27
N ARG A 49 9.17 3.54 11.53
CA ARG A 49 10.05 3.84 12.67
C ARG A 49 11.09 2.73 12.90
N HIS A 50 10.67 1.48 12.85
CA HIS A 50 11.56 0.34 13.06
C HIS A 50 12.59 0.18 11.92
N LEU A 51 12.13 0.24 10.67
CA LEU A 51 13.03 0.20 9.52
C LEU A 51 13.99 1.39 9.51
N TRP A 52 13.54 2.59 9.90
CA TRP A 52 14.39 3.77 9.99
C TRP A 52 15.49 3.63 11.05
N ARG A 53 15.19 3.00 12.20
CA ARG A 53 16.22 2.67 13.20
C ARG A 53 17.23 1.66 12.65
N ALA A 54 16.75 0.69 11.88
CA ALA A 54 17.57 -0.34 11.25
C ALA A 54 18.22 0.09 9.92
N ARG A 55 18.08 1.36 9.47
CA ARG A 55 18.50 1.86 8.14
C ARG A 55 19.97 1.65 7.78
N ARG A 56 20.83 1.33 8.75
CA ARG A 56 22.24 0.95 8.52
C ARG A 56 22.34 -0.41 7.82
N SER A 57 21.32 -1.27 7.97
CA SER A 57 21.19 -2.51 7.22
C SER A 57 20.70 -2.19 5.79
N PRO A 58 21.36 -2.74 4.75
CA PRO A 58 20.92 -2.56 3.36
C PRO A 58 19.51 -3.11 3.13
N VAL A 59 19.13 -4.18 3.85
CA VAL A 59 17.79 -4.76 3.77
C VAL A 59 16.74 -3.79 4.30
N ALA A 60 17.01 -3.13 5.43
CA ALA A 60 16.07 -2.17 6.01
C ALA A 60 15.92 -0.92 5.12
N LEU A 61 17.01 -0.48 4.48
CA LEU A 61 16.97 0.64 3.53
C LEU A 61 16.17 0.27 2.26
N ALA A 62 16.37 -0.94 1.73
CA ALA A 62 15.59 -1.44 0.61
C ALA A 62 14.10 -1.58 0.97
N ALA A 63 13.79 -2.07 2.18
CA ALA A 63 12.42 -2.16 2.67
C ALA A 63 11.75 -0.79 2.84
N LEU A 64 12.49 0.25 3.27
CA LEU A 64 11.97 1.63 3.28
C LEU A 64 11.67 2.13 1.87
N ALA A 65 12.56 1.89 0.91
CA ALA A 65 12.34 2.27 -0.48
C ALA A 65 11.11 1.56 -1.06
N MET A 66 10.96 0.25 -0.80
CA MET A 66 9.78 -0.53 -1.20
C MET A 66 8.50 -0.05 -0.52
N LEU A 67 8.56 0.40 0.75
CA LEU A 67 7.41 0.96 1.44
C LEU A 67 6.95 2.29 0.82
N VAL A 68 7.91 3.13 0.40
CA VAL A 68 7.60 4.37 -0.31
C VAL A 68 7.02 4.06 -1.70
N ASP A 69 7.63 3.14 -2.44
CA ASP A 69 7.13 2.69 -3.74
C ASP A 69 5.70 2.15 -3.63
N LEU A 70 5.43 1.26 -2.65
CA LEU A 70 4.09 0.74 -2.36
C LEU A 70 3.06 1.86 -2.13
N LEU A 71 3.40 2.88 -1.35
CA LEU A 71 2.50 4.00 -1.07
C LEU A 71 2.26 4.85 -2.32
N VAL A 72 3.31 5.18 -3.07
CA VAL A 72 3.20 5.97 -4.30
C VAL A 72 2.38 5.21 -5.35
N HIS A 73 2.68 3.93 -5.54
CA HIS A 73 1.99 3.06 -6.47
C HIS A 73 0.53 2.83 -6.05
N GLY A 74 0.28 2.69 -4.73
CA GLY A 74 -1.05 2.59 -4.12
C GLY A 74 -1.89 3.87 -4.20
N MET A 75 -1.25 5.02 -4.44
CA MET A 75 -1.94 6.30 -4.66
C MET A 75 -2.26 6.53 -6.14
N LEU A 76 -1.41 6.06 -7.05
CA LEU A 76 -1.50 6.36 -8.47
C LEU A 76 -2.28 5.31 -9.26
N ASP A 77 -1.96 4.03 -9.06
CA ASP A 77 -2.30 2.99 -10.04
C ASP A 77 -3.31 1.97 -9.54
N GLN A 78 -3.29 1.62 -8.24
CA GLN A 78 -4.09 0.51 -7.71
C GLN A 78 -4.40 0.67 -6.21
N THR A 79 -5.49 0.07 -5.75
CA THR A 79 -5.86 0.08 -4.33
C THR A 79 -4.90 -0.79 -3.52
N LEU A 80 -4.45 -0.33 -2.34
CA LEU A 80 -3.49 -1.08 -1.51
C LEU A 80 -4.05 -2.42 -1.00
N LEU A 81 -5.37 -2.54 -0.89
CA LEU A 81 -6.05 -3.77 -0.49
C LEU A 81 -6.49 -4.64 -1.66
N GLY A 82 -6.30 -4.17 -2.89
CA GLY A 82 -6.54 -4.94 -4.10
C GLY A 82 -5.27 -5.65 -4.58
N GLY A 83 -5.36 -6.95 -4.84
CA GLY A 83 -4.33 -7.72 -5.55
C GLY A 83 -2.98 -7.81 -4.82
N ASP A 84 -1.90 -7.66 -5.58
CA ASP A 84 -0.54 -8.02 -5.15
C ASP A 84 0.06 -7.08 -4.09
N LEU A 85 -0.39 -5.82 -4.07
CA LEU A 85 0.05 -4.80 -3.12
C LEU A 85 -0.29 -5.17 -1.66
N PHE A 86 -1.40 -5.90 -1.45
CA PHE A 86 -1.81 -6.34 -0.12
C PHE A 86 -0.80 -7.32 0.49
N TYR A 87 -0.29 -8.26 -0.32
CA TYR A 87 0.72 -9.21 0.13
C TYR A 87 2.04 -8.50 0.43
N LEU A 88 2.45 -7.57 -0.44
CA LEU A 88 3.67 -6.79 -0.24
C LEU A 88 3.59 -5.91 1.02
N TRP A 89 2.43 -5.31 1.30
CA TRP A 89 2.16 -4.58 2.54
C TRP A 89 2.47 -5.42 3.78
N TRP A 90 1.92 -6.63 3.88
CA TRP A 90 2.12 -7.49 5.04
C TRP A 90 3.56 -7.96 5.18
N VAL A 91 4.24 -8.26 4.07
CA VAL A 91 5.67 -8.61 4.07
C VAL A 91 6.51 -7.47 4.65
N LEU A 92 6.26 -6.23 4.22
CA LEU A 92 6.98 -5.06 4.73
C LEU A 92 6.65 -4.77 6.20
N VAL A 93 5.40 -4.95 6.62
CA VAL A 93 5.00 -4.83 8.03
C VAL A 93 5.76 -5.83 8.90
N LEU A 94 5.78 -7.11 8.50
CA LEU A 94 6.49 -8.16 9.23
C LEU A 94 7.99 -7.89 9.30
N LEU A 95 8.62 -7.48 8.19
CA LEU A 95 10.03 -7.12 8.15
C LEU A 95 10.37 -5.94 9.07
N GLY A 96 9.51 -4.92 9.09
CA GLY A 96 9.69 -3.78 10.00
C GLY A 96 9.57 -4.18 11.46
N LEU A 97 8.59 -5.03 11.80
CA LEU A 97 8.41 -5.51 13.17
C LEU A 97 9.56 -6.44 13.60
N SER A 98 10.08 -7.31 12.74
CA SER A 98 11.25 -8.14 13.05
C SER A 98 12.54 -7.34 13.16
N ALA A 99 12.67 -6.21 12.45
CA ALA A 99 13.81 -5.31 12.56
C ALA A 99 14.01 -4.77 14.00
N THR A 100 12.94 -4.76 14.80
CA THR A 100 12.98 -4.36 16.21
C THR A 100 13.80 -5.30 17.09
N ASP A 101 13.78 -6.60 16.80
CA ASP A 101 14.43 -7.60 17.65
C ASP A 101 15.96 -7.50 17.51
N TYR A 102 16.45 -7.28 16.29
CA TYR A 102 17.87 -7.01 16.04
C TYR A 102 18.39 -5.74 16.73
N ALA A 103 17.53 -4.72 16.90
CA ALA A 103 17.91 -3.48 17.57
C ALA A 103 18.02 -3.62 19.09
N LYS A 104 17.34 -4.61 19.69
CA LYS A 104 17.39 -4.88 21.14
C LYS A 104 18.58 -5.74 21.53
N GLU A 105 19.07 -6.61 20.65
CA GLU A 105 20.22 -7.48 20.92
C GLU A 105 21.58 -6.74 20.86
N CYS A 106 21.64 -5.54 20.29
CA CYS A 106 22.87 -4.74 20.17
C CYS A 106 23.08 -3.71 21.31
N ILE A 107 22.25 -3.71 22.35
CA ILE A 107 22.38 -2.85 23.55
C ILE A 107 22.66 -3.73 24.75
#